data_AF-A0A0C9X453-F1
#
_entry.id   AF-A0A0C9X453-F1
#
_cell.length_a   1.000
_cell.length_b   1.000
_cell.length_c   1.000
_cell.angle_alpha   90.00
_cell.angle_beta   90.00
_cell.angle_gamma   90.00
#
_symmetry.space_group_name_H-M   'P 1'
#
loop_
_entity.id
_entity.type
_entity.pdbx_description
1 polymer ?
#
loop_
_entity_poly.entity_id
_entity_poly.type
_entity_poly.pdbx_seq_one_letter_code
_entity_poly.pdbx_strand_id
1 'polypeptide(L)'
;AHAPSDPLKIVKDGELFFHKNRDERFPYIYKVESHPLVHNTDVIKNIYVYIQDTRTEAMHAKRIFEKDLKVPLGPDRTMAFHGLFDLEEGSVLYVRKRIENNIQDPNLDVVVIWSIGGHQIFNPEMIKEFGAVRDGILGDENLMT
;
A
#
# COMPACT_ATOMS: atom_id res chain seq x y z
N ALA A 1 -9.52 -18.08 -2.86
CA ALA A 1 -9.74 -17.80 -1.42
C ALA A 1 -10.95 -16.89 -1.28
N HIS A 2 -11.49 -16.83 -0.07
CA HIS A 2 -12.74 -16.16 0.25
C HIS A 2 -12.47 -14.73 0.75
N ALA A 3 -13.45 -13.84 0.63
CA ALA A 3 -13.40 -12.51 1.24
C ALA A 3 -13.07 -12.62 2.75
N PRO A 4 -12.42 -11.61 3.36
CA PRO A 4 -12.10 -11.67 4.78
C PRO A 4 -13.37 -11.86 5.61
N SER A 5 -13.32 -12.79 6.57
CA SER A 5 -14.42 -13.04 7.50
C SER A 5 -14.61 -11.92 8.53
N ASP A 6 -13.54 -11.14 8.79
CA ASP A 6 -13.59 -9.96 9.65
C ASP A 6 -14.15 -8.76 8.87
N PRO A 7 -15.37 -8.29 9.17
CA PRO A 7 -15.96 -7.14 8.48
C PRO A 7 -15.14 -5.86 8.66
N LEU A 8 -14.29 -5.80 9.67
CA LEU A 8 -13.42 -4.66 9.95
C LEU A 8 -12.17 -4.66 9.07
N LYS A 9 -12.01 -5.68 8.22
CA LYS A 9 -11.04 -5.71 7.12
C LYS A 9 -11.69 -5.46 5.76
N ILE A 10 -12.97 -5.05 5.73
CA ILE A 10 -13.69 -4.72 4.51
C ILE A 10 -13.74 -3.21 4.33
N VAL A 11 -13.25 -2.72 3.20
CA VAL A 11 -13.42 -1.32 2.78
C VAL A 11 -14.81 -1.20 2.17
N LYS A 12 -15.63 -0.32 2.73
CA LYS A 12 -16.98 -0.05 2.23
C LYS A 12 -16.91 0.45 0.78
N ASP A 13 -17.82 -0.04 -0.07
CA ASP A 13 -17.92 0.31 -1.50
C ASP A 13 -16.66 -0.04 -2.31
N GLY A 14 -15.76 -0.86 -1.75
CA GLY A 14 -14.55 -1.33 -2.41
C GLY A 14 -14.71 -2.71 -3.03
N GLU A 15 -14.20 -2.88 -4.24
CA GLU A 15 -14.07 -4.19 -4.89
C GLU A 15 -12.79 -4.88 -4.40
N LEU A 16 -12.91 -6.09 -3.85
CA LEU A 16 -11.76 -6.83 -3.35
C LEU A 16 -10.82 -7.25 -4.50
N PHE A 17 -9.62 -6.68 -4.52
CA PHE A 17 -8.55 -7.08 -5.44
C PHE A 17 -7.70 -8.17 -4.80
N PHE A 18 -7.86 -9.42 -5.26
CA PHE A 18 -7.28 -10.58 -4.62
C PHE A 18 -6.74 -11.61 -5.61
N HIS A 19 -5.58 -12.19 -5.31
CA HIS A 19 -5.02 -13.31 -6.04
C HIS A 19 -5.17 -14.61 -5.25
N LYS A 20 -5.64 -15.69 -5.89
CA LYS A 20 -5.99 -16.96 -5.22
C LYS A 20 -4.90 -17.61 -4.37
N ASN A 21 -3.63 -17.35 -4.70
CA ASN A 21 -2.45 -17.90 -4.01
C ASN A 21 -1.83 -16.92 -3.00
N ARG A 22 -2.44 -15.75 -2.78
CA ARG A 22 -1.93 -14.76 -1.83
C ARG A 22 -2.14 -15.28 -0.40
N ASP A 23 -1.09 -15.20 0.41
CA ASP A 23 -1.15 -15.55 1.82
C ASP A 23 -2.09 -14.60 2.57
N GLU A 24 -3.02 -15.15 3.36
CA GLU A 24 -4.08 -14.40 4.05
C GLU A 24 -3.57 -13.44 5.13
N ARG A 25 -2.30 -13.58 5.54
CA ARG A 25 -1.64 -12.67 6.48
C ARG A 25 -1.28 -11.33 5.83
N PHE A 26 -1.21 -11.27 4.50
CA PHE A 26 -1.09 -9.99 3.80
C PHE A 26 -2.40 -9.21 3.85
N PRO A 27 -2.33 -7.86 3.80
CA PRO A 27 -3.53 -7.04 3.74
C PRO A 27 -4.42 -7.38 2.53
N TYR A 28 -5.73 -7.32 2.73
CA TYR A 28 -6.71 -7.36 1.65
C TYR A 28 -6.78 -5.97 1.01
N ILE A 29 -6.53 -5.90 -0.29
CA ILE A 29 -6.52 -4.65 -1.06
C ILE A 29 -7.87 -4.51 -1.74
N TYR A 30 -8.47 -3.34 -1.66
CA TYR A 30 -9.73 -3.00 -2.30
C TYR A 30 -9.52 -1.89 -3.31
N LYS A 31 -10.07 -2.05 -4.52
CA LYS A 31 -10.19 -0.96 -5.49
C LYS A 31 -11.44 -0.15 -5.17
N VAL A 32 -11.34 1.17 -5.14
CA VAL A 32 -12.46 2.08 -4.93
C VAL A 32 -12.57 3.05 -6.11
N GLU A 33 -13.78 3.48 -6.43
CA GLU A 33 -14.01 4.42 -7.55
C GLU A 33 -13.59 5.86 -7.21
N SER A 34 -13.69 6.25 -5.94
CA SER A 34 -13.37 7.60 -5.47
C SER A 34 -12.80 7.59 -4.05
N HIS A 35 -12.04 8.64 -3.72
CA HIS A 35 -11.44 8.79 -2.40
C HIS A 35 -11.28 10.27 -2.04
N PRO A 36 -11.60 10.70 -0.81
CA PRO A 36 -11.61 12.12 -0.43
C PRO A 36 -10.24 12.80 -0.53
N LEU A 37 -9.16 12.04 -0.45
CA LEU A 37 -7.78 12.54 -0.58
C LEU A 37 -7.26 12.55 -2.02
N VAL A 38 -8.06 12.12 -3.00
CA VAL A 38 -7.71 12.16 -4.42
C VAL A 38 -8.41 13.35 -5.06
N HIS A 39 -7.63 14.38 -5.37
CA HIS A 39 -8.16 15.62 -5.98
C HIS A 39 -7.89 15.70 -7.49
N ASN A 40 -6.83 15.05 -7.98
CA ASN A 40 -6.45 15.07 -9.39
C ASN A 40 -6.82 13.75 -10.06
N THR A 41 -8.07 13.62 -10.48
CA THR A 41 -8.59 12.44 -11.18
C THR A 41 -8.12 12.35 -12.63
N ASP A 42 -7.48 13.39 -13.16
CA ASP A 42 -6.87 13.36 -14.50
C ASP A 42 -5.60 12.52 -14.51
N VAL A 43 -4.86 12.52 -13.40
CA VAL A 43 -3.62 11.73 -13.22
C VAL A 43 -3.88 10.44 -12.46
N ILE A 44 -4.71 10.48 -11.40
CA ILE A 44 -5.01 9.30 -10.58
C ILE A 44 -6.23 8.58 -11.12
N LYS A 45 -6.02 7.35 -11.61
CA LYS A 45 -7.03 6.51 -12.27
C LYS A 45 -7.40 5.28 -11.45
N ASN A 46 -6.47 4.79 -10.64
CA ASN A 46 -6.62 3.54 -9.91
C ASN A 46 -6.40 3.79 -8.42
N ILE A 47 -7.48 3.75 -7.63
CA ILE A 47 -7.41 4.02 -6.20
C ILE A 47 -7.58 2.71 -5.45
N TYR A 48 -6.58 2.39 -4.63
CA TYR A 48 -6.55 1.20 -3.81
C TYR A 48 -6.50 1.56 -2.34
N VAL A 49 -7.18 0.78 -1.51
CA VAL A 49 -7.21 0.94 -0.04
C VAL A 49 -7.07 -0.42 0.60
N TYR A 50 -6.24 -0.53 1.64
CA TYR A 50 -6.27 -1.67 2.55
C TYR A 50 -6.42 -1.21 3.99
N ILE A 51 -6.98 -2.07 4.83
CA ILE A 51 -7.13 -1.78 6.26
C ILE A 51 -5.95 -2.39 7.03
N GLN A 52 -5.27 -1.55 7.81
CA GLN A 52 -4.24 -1.98 8.74
C GLN A 52 -4.80 -1.99 10.16
N ASP A 53 -4.74 -3.15 10.80
CA ASP A 53 -4.98 -3.27 12.22
C ASP A 53 -3.78 -2.75 12.99
N THR A 54 -3.95 -1.64 13.71
CA THR A 54 -2.89 -0.97 14.46
C THR A 54 -2.93 -1.29 15.95
N ARG A 55 -3.81 -2.19 16.40
CA ARG A 55 -3.82 -2.65 17.80
C ARG A 55 -2.51 -3.36 18.12
N THR A 56 -2.01 -3.18 19.33
CA THR A 56 -0.69 -3.68 19.77
C THR A 56 -0.49 -5.16 19.46
N GLU A 57 -1.49 -6.00 19.75
CA GLU A 57 -1.42 -7.45 19.52
C GLU A 57 -1.32 -7.80 18.02
N ALA A 58 -2.12 -7.13 17.19
CA ALA A 58 -2.11 -7.32 15.73
C ALA A 58 -0.77 -6.86 15.12
N MET A 59 -0.24 -5.73 15.58
CA MET A 59 1.07 -5.22 15.16
C MET A 59 2.21 -6.13 15.61
N HIS A 60 2.12 -6.72 16.81
CA HIS A 60 3.09 -7.70 17.29
C HIS A 60 3.07 -8.98 16.45
N ALA A 61 1.88 -9.52 16.15
CA ALA A 61 1.73 -10.68 15.28
C ALA A 61 2.27 -10.42 13.87
N LYS A 62 1.94 -9.25 13.29
CA LYS A 62 2.48 -8.80 12.00
C LYS A 62 4.00 -8.75 12.02
N ARG A 63 4.60 -8.16 13.07
CA ARG A 63 6.06 -8.08 13.22
C ARG A 63 6.72 -9.45 13.27
N ILE A 64 6.12 -10.42 13.97
CA ILE A 64 6.64 -11.80 14.01
C ILE A 64 6.61 -12.41 12.61
N PHE A 65 5.49 -12.28 11.90
CA PHE A 65 5.36 -12.77 10.53
C PHE A 65 6.39 -12.14 9.58
N GLU A 66 6.56 -10.82 9.64
CA GLU A 66 7.49 -10.08 8.78
C GLU A 66 8.96 -10.46 8.99
N LYS A 67 9.35 -10.87 10.21
CA LYS A 67 10.72 -11.34 10.48
C LYS A 67 11.08 -12.60 9.70
N ASP A 68 10.10 -13.48 9.50
CA ASP A 68 10.29 -14.76 8.81
C ASP A 68 9.92 -14.68 7.33
N LEU A 69 9.49 -13.50 6.85
CA LEU A 69 9.07 -13.31 5.48
C LEU A 69 10.27 -13.39 4.53
N LYS A 70 10.25 -14.40 3.66
CA LYS A 70 11.25 -14.57 2.58
C LYS A 70 10.63 -14.11 1.28
N VAL A 71 11.15 -13.02 0.72
CA VAL A 71 10.75 -12.53 -0.60
C VAL A 71 11.76 -13.05 -1.63
N PRO A 72 11.32 -13.77 -2.68
CA PRO A 72 12.22 -14.16 -3.76
C PRO A 72 12.82 -12.93 -4.44
N LEU A 73 14.13 -12.96 -4.69
CA LEU A 73 14.82 -11.89 -5.42
C LEU A 73 14.73 -12.15 -6.93
N GLY A 74 14.11 -11.23 -7.66
CA GLY A 74 14.05 -11.21 -9.12
C GLY A 74 12.78 -11.83 -9.72
N PRO A 75 12.46 -11.49 -10.99
CA PRO A 75 11.29 -12.01 -11.69
C PRO A 75 11.47 -13.50 -12.00
N ASP A 76 11.06 -14.34 -11.06
CA ASP A 76 10.95 -15.79 -11.21
C ASP A 76 9.48 -16.17 -11.46
N ARG A 77 9.23 -17.27 -12.18
CA ARG A 77 7.94 -17.98 -12.22
C ARG A 77 7.31 -18.13 -10.84
N THR A 78 8.11 -18.26 -9.79
CA THR A 78 7.68 -18.28 -8.38
C THR A 78 6.97 -16.99 -7.97
N MET A 79 7.46 -15.81 -8.36
CA MET A 79 6.80 -14.53 -8.07
C MET A 79 5.45 -14.40 -8.77
N ALA A 80 5.37 -14.79 -10.04
CA ALA A 80 4.11 -14.82 -10.78
C ALA A 80 3.09 -15.77 -10.14
N PHE A 81 3.55 -16.89 -9.57
CA PHE A 81 2.69 -17.84 -8.87
C PHE A 81 2.11 -17.29 -7.56
N HIS A 82 2.82 -16.43 -6.84
CA HIS A 82 2.38 -15.88 -5.56
C HIS A 82 1.38 -14.73 -5.68
N GLY A 83 1.11 -14.24 -6.89
CA GLY A 83 0.13 -13.19 -7.15
C GLY A 83 0.73 -11.81 -7.00
N LEU A 84 1.37 -11.35 -8.07
CA LEU A 84 1.85 -9.99 -8.17
C LEU A 84 0.68 -9.01 -8.13
N PHE A 85 0.90 -7.90 -7.45
CA PHE A 85 -0.01 -6.76 -7.48
C PHE A 85 0.60 -5.71 -8.38
N ASP A 86 0.28 -5.80 -9.67
CA ASP A 86 0.81 -4.89 -10.68
C ASP A 86 0.09 -3.54 -10.56
N LEU A 87 0.87 -2.50 -10.28
CA LEU A 87 0.39 -1.13 -10.20
C LEU A 87 0.53 -0.47 -11.56
N GLU A 88 -0.61 -0.12 -12.15
CA GLU A 88 -0.63 0.67 -13.38
C GLU A 88 -0.24 2.13 -13.10
N GLU A 89 0.11 2.87 -14.15
CA GLU A 89 0.26 4.32 -14.09
C GLU A 89 -1.03 4.99 -13.57
N GLY A 90 -0.87 6.00 -12.72
CA GLY A 90 -1.98 6.68 -12.07
C GLY A 90 -2.58 5.87 -10.90
N SER A 91 -1.87 4.86 -10.40
CA SER A 91 -2.30 4.11 -9.22
C SER A 91 -1.86 4.78 -7.92
N VAL A 92 -2.74 4.76 -6.93
CA VAL A 92 -2.43 5.17 -5.55
C VAL A 92 -2.91 4.10 -4.58
N LEU A 93 -2.12 3.80 -3.56
CA LEU A 93 -2.49 2.88 -2.48
C LEU A 93 -2.51 3.62 -1.15
N TYR A 94 -3.67 3.64 -0.52
CA TYR A 94 -3.87 4.15 0.82
C TYR A 94 -3.94 3.02 1.86
N VAL A 95 -3.52 3.33 3.08
CA VAL A 95 -3.80 2.52 4.26
C VAL A 95 -4.81 3.22 5.15
N ARG A 96 -5.90 2.50 5.43
CA ARG A 96 -6.90 2.89 6.42
C ARG A 96 -6.57 2.25 7.75
N LYS A 97 -6.44 3.05 8.80
CA LYS A 97 -6.22 2.52 10.15
C LYS A 97 -7.53 1.96 10.69
N ARG A 98 -7.49 0.73 11.21
CA ARG A 98 -8.56 0.23 12.09
C ARG A 98 -8.31 0.79 13.49
N ILE A 99 -9.15 1.74 13.90
CA ILE A 99 -9.15 2.28 15.26
C ILE A 99 -10.14 1.51 16.15
N GLU A 100 -9.94 1.58 17.46
CA GLU A 100 -10.64 0.75 18.47
C GLU A 100 -12.18 0.87 18.41
N ASN A 101 -12.70 2.02 17.98
CA ASN A 101 -14.14 2.26 17.84
C ASN A 101 -14.72 1.75 16.50
N ASN A 102 -13.94 1.00 15.71
CA ASN A 102 -14.33 0.48 14.39
C ASN A 102 -14.74 1.54 13.36
N ILE A 103 -14.35 2.79 13.59
CA ILE A 103 -14.59 3.88 12.63
C ILE A 103 -13.57 3.75 11.51
N GLN A 104 -14.07 3.53 10.30
CA GLN A 104 -13.28 3.60 9.07
C GLN A 104 -13.47 5.00 8.46
N ASP A 105 -12.58 5.94 8.81
CA ASP A 105 -12.62 7.29 8.26
C ASP A 105 -11.64 7.43 7.07
N PRO A 106 -12.14 7.53 5.82
CA PRO A 106 -11.30 7.70 4.64
C PRO A 106 -10.48 9.00 4.64
N ASN A 107 -10.85 10.00 5.45
CA ASN A 107 -10.10 11.27 5.53
C ASN A 107 -8.81 11.14 6.34
N LEU A 108 -8.67 10.07 7.12
CA LEU A 108 -7.49 9.78 7.94
C LEU A 108 -6.55 8.76 7.29
N ASP A 109 -6.87 8.36 6.05
CA ASP A 109 -6.06 7.41 5.30
C ASP A 109 -4.67 8.00 5.01
N VAL A 110 -3.65 7.15 5.10
CA VAL A 110 -2.26 7.54 4.82
C VAL A 110 -1.86 6.92 3.50
N VAL A 111 -1.21 7.70 2.63
CA VAL A 111 -0.73 7.16 1.37
C VAL A 111 0.51 6.29 1.58
N VAL A 112 0.52 5.12 0.94
CA VAL A 112 1.60 4.12 1.03
C VAL A 112 2.40 4.10 -0.27
N ILE A 113 1.70 4.15 -1.42
CA ILE A 113 2.35 4.09 -2.74
C ILE A 113 1.67 5.08 -3.69
N TRP A 114 2.50 5.73 -4.51
CA TRP A 114 2.07 6.40 -5.74
C TRP A 114 2.81 5.76 -6.92
N SER A 115 2.07 5.31 -7.93
CA SER A 115 2.59 4.90 -9.22
C SER A 115 2.22 5.96 -10.25
N ILE A 116 3.17 6.85 -10.52
CA ILE A 116 2.97 8.01 -11.39
C ILE A 116 3.99 7.87 -12.51
N GLY A 117 3.53 7.49 -13.70
CA GLY A 117 4.34 7.51 -14.91
C GLY A 117 4.43 8.93 -15.45
N GLY A 118 5.60 9.35 -15.95
CA GLY A 118 5.79 10.50 -16.84
C GLY A 118 5.34 11.91 -16.37
N HIS A 119 4.70 12.04 -15.22
CA HIS A 119 4.01 13.25 -14.78
C HIS A 119 4.66 13.84 -13.52
N GLN A 120 4.97 15.14 -13.56
CA GLN A 120 5.39 15.89 -12.37
C GLN A 120 4.17 16.23 -11.52
N ILE A 121 3.89 15.41 -10.50
CA ILE A 121 2.90 15.73 -9.46
C ILE A 121 3.49 16.68 -8.42
N PHE A 122 4.79 16.56 -8.18
CA PHE A 122 5.53 17.43 -7.28
C PHE A 122 6.12 18.59 -8.06
N ASN A 123 5.94 19.79 -7.52
CA ASN A 123 6.72 20.93 -7.98
C ASN A 123 8.23 20.65 -7.74
N PRO A 124 9.13 21.35 -8.45
CA PRO A 124 10.57 21.12 -8.32
C PRO A 124 11.10 21.22 -6.87
N GLU A 125 10.45 22.03 -6.04
CA GLU A 125 10.80 22.22 -4.63
C GLU A 125 10.52 20.97 -3.79
N MET A 126 9.34 20.38 -3.93
CA MET A 126 8.98 19.11 -3.26
C MET A 126 9.85 17.95 -3.72
N ILE A 127 10.20 17.89 -5.02
CA ILE A 127 11.15 16.87 -5.53
C ILE A 127 12.49 16.99 -4.81
N LYS A 128 12.99 18.23 -4.63
CA LYS A 128 14.24 18.49 -3.92
C LYS A 128 14.16 18.10 -2.45
N GLU A 129 13.05 18.39 -1.78
CA GLU A 129 12.83 18.00 -0.38
C GLU A 129 12.78 16.47 -0.22
N PHE A 130 12.05 15.76 -1.08
CA PHE A 130 12.02 14.29 -1.03
C PHE A 130 13.38 13.68 -1.34
N GLY A 131 14.16 14.27 -2.27
CA GLY A 131 15.54 13.88 -2.50
C GLY A 131 16.40 14.02 -1.25
N ALA A 132 16.33 15.17 -0.56
CA ALA A 132 17.09 15.39 0.67
C ALA A 132 16.67 14.44 1.81
N VAL A 133 15.37 14.16 1.95
CA VAL A 133 14.88 13.17 2.93
C VAL A 133 15.36 11.76 2.59
N ARG A 134 15.26 11.35 1.33
CA ARG A 134 15.80 10.06 0.86
C ARG A 134 17.28 9.94 1.19
N ASP A 135 18.07 10.95 0.84
CA ASP A 135 19.53 10.94 1.04
C ASP A 135 19.89 10.95 2.54
N GLY A 136 19.10 11.63 3.37
CA GLY A 136 19.25 11.58 4.83
C GLY A 136 18.87 10.23 5.45
N ILE A 137 17.91 9.51 4.87
CA ILE A 137 17.47 8.18 5.34
C ILE A 137 18.42 7.08 4.86
N LEU A 138 18.82 7.11 3.58
CA LEU A 138 19.65 6.08 2.96
C LEU A 138 21.14 6.25 3.26
N GLY A 139 21.58 7.47 3.62
CA GLY A 139 22.98 7.81 3.73
C GLY A 139 23.65 7.96 2.36
N ASP A 140 24.89 8.43 2.35
CA ASP A 140 25.67 8.64 1.11
C ASP A 140 26.01 7.27 0.48
N GLU A 141 25.46 6.98 -0.69
CA GLU A 141 25.74 5.74 -1.43
C GLU A 141 27.24 5.58 -1.76
N ASN A 142 28.01 6.68 -1.73
CA ASN A 142 29.46 6.66 -1.95
C ASN A 142 30.28 6.12 -0.75
N LEU A 143 29.65 5.82 0.39
CA LEU A 143 30.31 5.17 1.53
C LEU A 143 30.16 3.64 1.53
N MET A 144 29.49 3.05 0.53
CA MET A 144 29.29 1.60 0.40
C MET A 144 30.13 0.92 -0.70
N THR A 145 31.10 1.62 -1.31
CA THR A 145 32.14 1.02 -2.17
C THR A 145 33.51 1.03 -1.52
#